data_AF-A0A961DLP4-F1
#
_entry.id   AF-A0A961DLP4-F1
#
_cell.length_a   1.000
_cell.length_b   1.000
_cell.length_c   1.000
_cell.angle_alpha   90.00
_cell.angle_beta   90.00
_cell.angle_gamma   90.00
#
_symmetry.space_group_name_H-M   'P 1'
#
loop_
_entity.id
_entity.type
_entity.pdbx_description
1 polymer ?
#
loop_
_entity_poly.entity_id
_entity_poly.type
_entity_poly.pdbx_seq_one_letter_code
_entity_poly.pdbx_strand_id
1 'polypeptide(L)'
;MSAAPNSDTTSAPGLKNLSGATQIEVEQALDRHGFVGQFGARKGGMVLCFECRSEFSAELVDADAASRIEGASDPSDMAVVVPTTCPSCGTSGTLTMQYGPLSSEEESEVLALISRKAPIPPLDPDGHTAVNAPNPPH
;
A
#
# COMPACT_ATOMS: atom_id res chain seq x y z
N MET A 1 -37.63 -9.44 -5.07
CA MET A 1 -36.75 -9.99 -4.02
C MET A 1 -35.32 -9.66 -4.41
N SER A 2 -34.84 -8.52 -3.95
CA SER A 2 -33.51 -8.00 -4.25
C SER A 2 -32.52 -8.58 -3.25
N ALA A 3 -31.48 -9.27 -3.72
CA ALA A 3 -30.33 -9.63 -2.92
C ALA A 3 -29.17 -8.71 -3.33
N ALA A 4 -28.70 -7.89 -2.39
CA ALA A 4 -27.48 -7.10 -2.53
C ALA A 4 -26.28 -8.06 -2.51
N PRO A 5 -25.22 -7.83 -3.31
CA PRO A 5 -23.96 -8.53 -3.10
C PRO A 5 -23.24 -7.92 -1.89
N ASN A 6 -22.82 -8.80 -0.99
CA ASN A 6 -22.12 -8.46 0.24
C ASN A 6 -20.74 -7.86 -0.08
N SER A 7 -20.46 -6.70 0.52
CA SER A 7 -19.14 -6.10 0.58
C SER A 7 -18.27 -6.92 1.54
N ASP A 8 -17.71 -8.03 1.05
CA ASP A 8 -16.68 -8.76 1.78
C ASP A 8 -15.33 -8.09 1.52
N THR A 9 -14.87 -7.41 2.56
CA THR A 9 -13.58 -6.74 2.71
C THR A 9 -12.45 -7.58 2.12
N THR A 10 -11.94 -7.18 0.95
CA THR A 10 -10.71 -7.75 0.37
C THR A 10 -9.53 -7.19 1.14
N SER A 11 -9.32 -7.69 2.36
CA SER A 11 -8.00 -7.64 2.98
C SER A 11 -7.11 -8.55 2.14
N ALA A 12 -6.13 -7.97 1.44
CA ALA A 12 -5.14 -8.73 0.70
C ALA A 12 -4.52 -9.79 1.64
N PRO A 13 -4.43 -11.07 1.24
CA PRO A 13 -3.76 -12.08 2.05
C PRO A 13 -2.37 -11.59 2.40
N GLY A 14 -2.02 -11.64 3.69
CA GLY A 14 -0.74 -11.16 4.18
C GLY A 14 0.40 -11.87 3.46
N LEU A 15 1.00 -11.19 2.48
CA LEU A 15 2.24 -11.55 1.80
C LEU A 15 3.44 -11.34 2.74
N LYS A 16 3.29 -11.80 3.98
CA LYS A 16 4.24 -11.62 5.08
C LYS A 16 5.30 -12.69 4.92
N ASN A 17 6.51 -12.28 4.50
CA ASN A 17 7.75 -13.05 4.34
C ASN A 17 8.07 -13.56 2.93
N LEU A 18 8.20 -12.65 1.96
CA LEU A 18 8.99 -12.89 0.75
C LEU A 18 10.38 -12.24 0.88
N SER A 19 11.09 -12.54 1.97
CA SER A 19 12.45 -12.03 2.20
C SER A 19 13.38 -12.54 1.09
N GLY A 20 13.85 -11.65 0.23
CA GLY A 20 14.72 -11.98 -0.91
C GLY A 20 14.00 -12.30 -2.22
N ALA A 21 12.67 -12.11 -2.32
CA ALA A 21 11.98 -12.18 -3.60
C ALA A 21 12.26 -10.95 -4.45
N THR A 22 12.36 -11.16 -5.76
CA THR A 22 12.41 -10.10 -6.76
C THR A 22 11.05 -9.43 -6.93
N GLN A 23 11.05 -8.20 -7.47
CA GLN A 23 9.81 -7.48 -7.80
C GLN A 23 8.86 -8.33 -8.66
N ILE A 24 9.41 -9.01 -9.68
CA ILE A 24 8.65 -9.85 -10.61
C ILE A 24 7.98 -11.01 -9.86
N GLU A 25 8.67 -11.66 -8.91
CA GLU A 25 8.09 -12.76 -8.14
C GLU A 25 6.93 -12.31 -7.25
N VAL A 26 7.03 -11.11 -6.69
CA VAL A 26 5.95 -10.50 -5.89
C VAL A 26 4.75 -10.15 -6.77
N GLU A 27 4.96 -9.48 -7.90
CA GLU A 27 3.89 -9.16 -8.85
C GLU A 27 3.21 -10.44 -9.36
N GLN A 28 3.96 -11.46 -9.74
CA GLN A 28 3.41 -12.76 -10.15
C GLN A 28 2.63 -13.46 -9.02
N ALA A 29 3.05 -13.30 -7.76
CA ALA A 29 2.30 -13.83 -6.63
C ALA A 29 0.95 -13.11 -6.49
N LEU A 30 0.95 -11.78 -6.58
CA LEU A 30 -0.25 -10.95 -6.53
C LEU A 30 -1.20 -11.22 -7.71
N ASP A 31 -0.66 -11.41 -8.92
CA ASP A 31 -1.44 -11.82 -10.11
C ASP A 31 -2.21 -13.12 -9.87
N ARG A 32 -1.57 -14.14 -9.28
CA ARG A 32 -2.22 -15.42 -8.93
C ARG A 32 -3.34 -15.24 -7.90
N HIS A 33 -3.34 -14.14 -7.17
CA HIS A 33 -4.39 -13.77 -6.21
C HIS A 33 -5.42 -12.77 -6.77
N GLY A 34 -5.36 -12.46 -8.08
CA GLY A 34 -6.34 -11.61 -8.77
C GLY A 34 -5.97 -10.13 -8.83
N PHE A 35 -4.78 -9.74 -8.38
CA PHE A 35 -4.27 -8.37 -8.49
C PHE A 35 -3.57 -8.14 -9.84
N VAL A 36 -4.33 -8.27 -10.93
CA VAL A 36 -3.82 -8.26 -12.31
C VAL A 36 -3.77 -6.87 -12.96
N GLY A 37 -4.39 -5.87 -12.33
CA GLY A 37 -4.36 -4.48 -12.79
C GLY A 37 -3.06 -3.76 -12.44
N GLN A 38 -2.90 -2.56 -12.96
CA GLN A 38 -1.74 -1.71 -12.65
C GLN A 38 -2.17 -0.28 -12.29
N PHE A 39 -1.44 0.30 -11.34
CA PHE A 39 -1.63 1.65 -10.85
C PHE A 39 -0.32 2.45 -10.95
N GLY A 40 -0.44 3.78 -10.99
CA GLY A 40 0.70 4.69 -11.01
C GLY A 40 0.58 5.81 -9.99
N ALA A 41 1.70 6.20 -9.41
CA ALA A 41 1.79 7.40 -8.56
C ALA A 41 1.62 8.68 -9.39
N ARG A 42 1.02 9.69 -8.77
CA ARG A 42 0.73 11.00 -9.37
C ARG A 42 0.97 12.10 -8.33
N LYS A 43 1.24 13.30 -8.83
CA LYS A 43 1.44 14.50 -7.99
C LYS A 43 0.29 14.72 -7.03
N GLY A 44 0.60 15.30 -5.88
CA GLY A 44 -0.34 15.54 -4.79
C GLY A 44 -0.72 14.29 -4.02
N GLY A 45 0.07 13.22 -4.12
CA GLY A 45 -0.22 11.95 -3.44
C GLY A 45 -1.46 11.24 -4.01
N MET A 46 -1.63 11.29 -5.32
CA MET A 46 -2.74 10.67 -6.04
C MET A 46 -2.31 9.35 -6.67
N VAL A 47 -3.25 8.42 -6.82
CA VAL A 47 -3.05 7.13 -7.47
C VAL A 47 -3.93 7.06 -8.71
N LEU A 48 -3.31 6.81 -9.87
CA LEU A 48 -4.00 6.62 -11.15
C LEU A 48 -4.26 5.14 -11.38
N CYS A 49 -5.52 4.79 -11.63
CA CYS A 49 -5.88 3.48 -12.16
C CYS A 49 -5.69 3.46 -13.68
N PHE A 50 -4.91 2.52 -14.22
CA PHE A 50 -4.74 2.42 -15.68
C PHE A 50 -5.92 1.78 -16.41
N GLU A 51 -6.80 1.07 -15.70
CA GLU A 51 -8.01 0.47 -16.28
C GLU A 51 -9.08 1.54 -16.58
N CYS A 52 -9.57 2.25 -15.55
CA CYS A 52 -10.66 3.21 -15.70
C CYS A 52 -10.20 4.67 -15.77
N ARG A 53 -8.89 4.93 -15.66
CA ARG A 53 -8.28 6.27 -15.71
C ARG A 53 -8.68 7.20 -14.58
N SER A 54 -9.37 6.72 -13.54
CA SER A 54 -9.67 7.53 -12.37
C SER A 54 -8.43 7.75 -11.51
N GLU A 55 -8.35 8.93 -10.90
CA GLU A 55 -7.37 9.25 -9.88
C GLU A 55 -8.07 9.27 -8.52
N PHE A 56 -7.43 8.72 -7.49
CA PHE A 56 -7.94 8.71 -6.12
C PHE A 56 -6.82 8.94 -5.11
N SER A 57 -7.18 9.40 -3.90
CA SER A 57 -6.19 9.69 -2.86
C SER A 57 -5.45 8.42 -2.45
N ALA A 58 -4.13 8.52 -2.30
CA ALA A 58 -3.28 7.48 -1.75
C ALA A 58 -3.71 7.05 -0.33
N GLU A 59 -4.37 7.91 0.44
CA GLU A 59 -4.90 7.57 1.78
C GLU A 59 -5.90 6.41 1.79
N LEU A 60 -6.47 6.07 0.63
CA LEU A 60 -7.39 4.94 0.46
C LEU A 60 -6.68 3.60 0.21
N VAL A 61 -5.34 3.61 0.06
CA VAL A 61 -4.53 2.42 -0.20
C VAL A 61 -4.08 1.78 1.11
N ASP A 62 -4.30 0.48 1.26
CA ASP A 62 -3.87 -0.28 2.44
C ASP A 62 -2.42 -0.78 2.28
N ALA A 63 -1.52 -0.26 3.10
CA ALA A 63 -0.10 -0.65 3.11
C ALA A 63 0.25 -1.80 4.06
N ASP A 64 -0.72 -2.42 4.74
CA ASP A 64 -0.46 -3.58 5.61
C ASP A 64 0.03 -4.80 4.82
N ALA A 65 -0.35 -4.89 3.54
CA ALA A 65 0.10 -5.90 2.60
C ALA A 65 1.25 -5.43 1.67
N ALA A 66 1.85 -4.26 1.95
CA ALA A 66 2.98 -3.76 1.18
C ALA A 66 4.22 -4.67 1.34
N SER A 67 4.84 -5.00 0.20
CA SER A 67 6.08 -5.77 0.13
C SER A 67 7.23 -4.86 -0.29
N ARG A 68 8.25 -4.74 0.57
CA ARG A 68 9.49 -4.01 0.23
C ARG A 68 10.48 -4.96 -0.42
N ILE A 69 11.09 -4.49 -1.49
CA ILE A 69 12.00 -5.21 -2.36
C ILE A 69 13.29 -4.41 -2.43
N GLU A 70 14.40 -5.11 -2.27
CA GLU A 70 15.73 -4.63 -2.59
C GLU A 70 16.18 -5.42 -3.82
N GLY A 71 16.72 -4.74 -4.82
CA GLY A 71 17.13 -5.36 -6.07
C GLY A 71 18.13 -6.49 -5.81
N ALA A 72 17.89 -7.64 -6.45
CA ALA A 72 18.78 -8.79 -6.35
C ALA A 72 20.21 -8.49 -6.85
N SER A 73 20.36 -7.46 -7.69
CA SER A 73 21.62 -7.02 -8.28
C SER A 73 22.21 -5.79 -7.59
N ASP A 74 21.39 -4.80 -7.23
CA ASP A 74 21.79 -3.59 -6.51
C ASP A 74 20.86 -3.39 -5.29
N PRO A 75 21.37 -3.44 -4.04
CA PRO A 75 20.56 -3.18 -2.86
C PRO A 75 20.03 -1.74 -2.80
N SER A 76 20.54 -0.84 -3.63
CA SER A 76 20.05 0.53 -3.79
C SER A 76 18.78 0.60 -4.66
N ASP A 77 18.48 -0.46 -5.43
CA ASP A 77 17.22 -0.60 -6.16
C ASP A 77 16.11 -0.99 -5.19
N MET A 78 15.60 0.03 -4.51
CA MET A 78 14.61 -0.09 -3.45
C MET A 78 13.22 0.20 -3.99
N ALA A 79 12.33 -0.79 -3.97
CA ALA A 79 10.96 -0.67 -4.43
C ALA A 79 9.95 -1.24 -3.43
N VAL A 80 8.77 -0.64 -3.36
CA VAL A 80 7.62 -1.19 -2.66
C VAL A 80 6.57 -1.60 -3.67
N VAL A 81 6.00 -2.79 -3.50
CA VAL A 81 4.83 -3.27 -4.24
C VAL A 81 3.65 -3.30 -3.28
N VAL A 82 2.58 -2.59 -3.62
CA VAL A 82 1.38 -2.47 -2.78
C VAL A 82 0.17 -3.00 -3.54
N PRO A 83 -0.50 -4.06 -3.05
CA PRO A 83 -1.77 -4.47 -3.62
C PRO A 83 -2.81 -3.36 -3.43
N THR A 84 -3.46 -2.95 -4.52
CA THR A 84 -4.35 -1.80 -4.56
C THR A 84 -5.64 -2.17 -5.26
N THR A 85 -6.78 -1.64 -4.79
CA THR A 85 -8.08 -1.78 -5.46
C THR A 85 -8.63 -0.41 -5.79
N CYS A 86 -9.04 -0.21 -7.05
CA CYS A 86 -9.61 1.05 -7.50
C CYS A 86 -10.99 1.26 -6.87
N PRO A 87 -11.25 2.37 -6.16
CA PRO A 87 -12.56 2.66 -5.58
C PRO A 87 -13.62 3.00 -6.63
N SER A 88 -13.22 3.34 -7.86
CA SER A 88 -14.16 3.72 -8.93
C SER A 88 -14.67 2.53 -9.74
N CYS A 89 -13.80 1.59 -10.11
CA CYS A 89 -14.15 0.47 -10.99
C CYS A 89 -13.97 -0.92 -10.35
N GLY A 90 -13.40 -1.00 -9.15
CA GLY A 90 -13.19 -2.27 -8.44
C GLY A 90 -12.00 -3.11 -8.94
N THR A 91 -11.23 -2.63 -9.92
CA THR A 91 -10.04 -3.35 -10.41
C THR A 91 -9.02 -3.50 -9.29
N SER A 92 -8.58 -4.73 -9.05
CA SER A 92 -7.47 -5.05 -8.15
C SER A 92 -6.19 -5.22 -8.95
N GLY A 93 -5.09 -4.69 -8.42
CA GLY A 93 -3.81 -4.62 -9.12
C GLY A 93 -2.67 -4.23 -8.21
N THR A 94 -1.52 -3.92 -8.82
CA THR A 94 -0.31 -3.51 -8.09
C THR A 94 0.00 -2.03 -8.29
N LEU A 95 0.39 -1.37 -7.21
CA LEU A 95 1.06 -0.08 -7.21
C LEU A 95 2.52 -0.32 -6.83
N THR A 96 3.41 -0.22 -7.81
CA THR A 96 4.86 -0.34 -7.58
C THR A 96 5.48 1.04 -7.57
N MET A 97 6.28 1.32 -6.55
CA MET A 97 6.96 2.61 -6.37
C MET A 97 8.37 2.41 -5.87
N GLN A 98 9.31 3.21 -6.36
CA GLN A 98 10.64 3.30 -5.79
C GLN A 98 10.62 4.04 -4.46
N TYR A 99 11.53 3.70 -3.54
CA TYR A 99 11.78 4.49 -2.34
C TYR A 99 13.27 4.78 -2.19
N GLY A 100 13.62 5.95 -1.66
CA GLY A 100 15.02 6.37 -1.51
C GLY A 100 15.52 7.26 -2.66
N PRO A 101 16.84 7.32 -2.92
CA PRO A 101 17.45 8.35 -3.78
C PRO A 101 16.98 8.37 -5.24
N LEU A 102 16.43 7.24 -5.72
CA LEU A 102 15.91 7.08 -7.08
C LEU A 102 14.39 7.30 -7.18
N SER A 103 13.72 7.54 -6.06
CA SER A 103 12.28 7.82 -6.04
C SER A 103 11.98 9.14 -6.74
N SER A 104 10.96 9.14 -7.60
CA SER A 104 10.38 10.39 -8.10
C SER A 104 9.66 11.16 -6.98
N GLU A 105 9.34 12.42 -7.27
CA GLU A 105 8.53 13.29 -6.40
C GLU A 105 7.14 12.68 -6.21
N GLU A 106 6.50 12.23 -7.29
CA GLU A 106 5.18 11.61 -7.27
C GLU A 106 5.15 10.35 -6.39
N GLU A 107 6.13 9.46 -6.55
CA GLU A 107 6.25 8.25 -5.72
C GLU A 107 6.47 8.60 -4.25
N SER A 108 7.30 9.62 -3.97
CA SER A 108 7.57 10.07 -2.60
C SER A 108 6.32 10.62 -1.91
N GLU A 109 5.53 11.42 -2.62
CA GLU A 109 4.28 11.99 -2.11
C GLU A 109 3.24 10.90 -1.83
N VAL A 110 3.08 9.93 -2.73
CA VAL A 110 2.19 8.78 -2.51
C VAL A 110 2.67 7.93 -1.34
N LEU A 111 3.96 7.59 -1.27
CA LEU A 111 4.57 6.84 -0.16
C LEU A 111 4.37 7.48 1.21
N ALA A 112 4.44 8.82 1.27
CA ALA A 112 4.19 9.56 2.50
C ALA A 112 2.74 9.40 2.99
N LEU A 113 1.77 9.29 2.07
CA LEU A 113 0.35 9.14 2.40
C LEU A 113 -0.08 7.69 2.63
N ILE A 114 0.50 6.72 1.90
CA ILE A 114 0.21 5.30 2.11
C ILE A 114 0.95 4.71 3.32
N SER A 115 1.77 5.49 4.02
CA SER A 115 2.56 4.95 5.14
C SER A 115 1.65 4.27 6.16
N ARG A 116 2.02 3.03 6.52
CA ARG A 116 1.30 2.18 7.48
C ARG A 116 0.81 3.04 8.62
N LYS A 117 -0.51 3.05 8.83
CA LYS A 117 -1.08 3.55 10.08
C LYS A 117 -0.30 2.84 11.19
N ALA A 118 0.40 3.60 12.04
CA ALA A 118 1.07 2.99 13.19
C ALA A 118 0.03 2.09 13.89
N PRO A 119 0.41 0.89 14.39
CA PRO A 119 -0.51 0.11 15.20
C PRO A 119 -1.14 1.05 16.22
N ILE A 120 -2.47 1.04 16.34
CA ILE A 120 -3.12 1.75 17.45
C ILE A 120 -2.39 1.23 18.70
N PRO A 121 -1.74 2.10 19.51
CA PRO A 121 -1.10 1.64 20.74
C PRO A 121 -2.14 0.82 21.49
N PRO A 122 -1.78 -0.33 22.09
CA PRO A 122 -2.74 -1.19 22.75
C PRO A 122 -3.63 -0.32 23.63
N LEU A 123 -4.93 -0.33 23.35
CA LEU A 123 -5.88 0.35 24.21
C LEU A 123 -5.65 -0.21 25.60
N ASP A 124 -5.52 0.68 26.59
CA ASP A 124 -5.67 0.27 27.98
C ASP A 124 -7.00 -0.54 28.10
N PRO A 125 -7.17 -1.46 29.06
CA PRO A 125 -8.40 -2.25 29.20
C PRO A 125 -9.69 -1.41 29.27
N ASP A 126 -9.56 -0.09 29.50
CA ASP A 126 -10.63 0.90 29.54
C ASP A 126 -10.86 1.67 28.22
N GLY A 127 -10.16 1.36 27.13
CA GLY A 127 -10.44 1.89 25.78
C GLY A 127 -9.92 3.30 25.48
N HIS A 128 -8.95 3.83 26.24
CA HIS A 128 -8.36 5.14 25.97
C HIS A 128 -7.15 5.03 25.03
N THR A 129 -7.05 5.94 24.06
CA THR A 129 -5.81 6.12 23.27
C THR A 129 -4.78 6.81 24.16
N ALA A 130 -3.62 6.19 24.39
CA ALA A 130 -2.52 6.82 25.08
C ALA A 130 -2.08 8.08 24.30
N VAL A 131 -2.51 9.25 24.76
CA VAL A 131 -1.99 10.53 24.29
C VAL A 131 -0.53 10.63 24.73
N ASN A 132 0.37 10.87 23.77
CA ASN A 132 1.78 11.17 24.05
C ASN A 132 1.85 12.30 25.07
N ALA A 133 2.36 12.01 26.27
CA ALA A 133 2.65 13.04 27.26
C ALA A 133 3.73 13.98 26.69
N PRO A 134 3.62 15.31 26.88
CA PRO A 134 4.69 16.21 26.50
C PRO A 134 5.97 15.86 27.28
N ASN A 135 7.08 15.80 26.54
CA ASN A 135 8.42 15.55 27.08
C ASN A 135 8.72 16.57 28.20
N PRO A 136 9.18 16.17 29.40
CA PRO A 136 9.52 17.12 30.44
C PRO A 136 10.73 17.96 30.01
N PRO A 137 10.81 19.25 30.40
CA PRO A 137 12.02 20.03 30.21
C PRO A 137 13.15 19.45 31.07
N HIS A 138 14.37 19.51 30.52
CA HIS A 138 15.63 19.04 31.11
C HIS A 138 15.89 19.52 32.54
#